data_AF-A0AAZ3PAT1-F1
#
_entry.id   AF-A0AAZ3PAT1-F1
#
_cell.length_a   1.000
_cell.length_b   1.000
_cell.length_c   1.000
_cell.angle_alpha   90.00
_cell.angle_beta   90.00
_cell.angle_gamma   90.00
#
_symmetry.space_group_name_H-M   'P 1'
#
loop_
_entity.id
_entity.type
_entity.pdbx_description
1 polymer ?
#
loop_
_entity_poly.entity_id
_entity_poly.type
_entity_poly.pdbx_seq_one_letter_code
_entity_poly.pdbx_strand_id
1 'polypeptide(L)'
;MWLLLSVCVFCLLGCSEGQDRATLWRGNDHSGRCQYTFTVPSPSETSCSPTVSGGPEMEGLKARLSLLEVLVARLTGGEIGGPGAGSQSQAGLQEALTQAMGERILLQGEKERLERDVEGLQRRMEEMRRETERLQSRPCYPQPPLLPPSIPLQDSGLRPAGDPAWQYGGNPVLQELKAEVTEIPAPSPEGPEDSTGCGELISIGEPVSHRKADSIAGKYGVWMQDPEAVAPYGGKMVWRIDTVGSEVRQLFGYEDMDQLSKGFPSKVLLLPEPVESTGATLYRGSLYYQRRRSRTLLRYDLVSESIAARRDLPHAGFHGQFPYSWGGYTDVDLGVDEQGLWAVYSTNKAKGAIVVSQLDPHSLAVKRSWETSIRKTSVANSFVICGRLYTVASYTAPNTTINFMFDTATGQGKEVALPFRNKYRYNSMVDYNHAQRKLFAWDNFHIVSYDVRLGHQ
;
A
#
# COMPACT_ATOMS: atom_id res chain seq x y z
N MET A 1 8.49 55.61 -26.46
CA MET A 1 8.60 54.12 -26.47
C MET A 1 9.55 53.62 -25.35
N TRP A 2 9.46 54.20 -24.15
CA TRP A 2 10.28 53.87 -22.97
C TRP A 2 9.45 54.00 -21.67
N LEU A 3 8.13 53.80 -21.77
CA LEU A 3 7.19 53.87 -20.63
C LEU A 3 6.20 52.69 -20.59
N LEU A 4 6.24 51.79 -21.57
CA LEU A 4 5.40 50.57 -21.62
C LEU A 4 6.14 49.30 -21.19
N LEU A 5 7.46 49.36 -20.97
CA LEU A 5 8.26 48.22 -20.48
C LEU A 5 8.46 48.23 -18.95
N SER A 6 8.16 49.33 -18.26
CA SER A 6 8.26 49.39 -16.79
C SER A 6 7.02 48.86 -16.06
N VAL A 7 5.88 48.72 -16.75
CA VAL A 7 4.63 48.24 -16.14
C VAL A 7 4.49 46.71 -16.26
N CYS A 8 5.14 46.07 -17.24
CA CYS A 8 5.18 44.59 -17.33
C CYS A 8 6.19 43.94 -16.38
N VAL A 9 7.15 44.67 -15.83
CA VAL A 9 8.11 44.12 -14.84
C VAL A 9 7.58 44.25 -13.41
N PHE A 10 6.65 45.18 -13.14
CA PHE A 10 5.96 45.27 -11.85
C PHE A 10 4.73 44.34 -11.72
N CYS A 11 4.21 43.78 -12.82
CA CYS A 11 3.18 42.73 -12.78
C CYS A 11 3.73 41.29 -12.73
N LEU A 12 5.05 41.10 -12.90
CA LEU A 12 5.71 39.78 -12.74
C LEU A 12 6.49 39.64 -11.42
N LEU A 13 6.43 40.67 -10.56
CA LEU A 13 6.97 40.65 -9.19
C LEU A 13 5.89 40.89 -8.13
N GLY A 14 4.60 40.86 -8.52
CA GLY A 14 3.47 41.15 -7.64
C GLY A 14 2.46 40.02 -7.45
N CYS A 15 2.74 38.80 -7.91
CA CYS A 15 1.84 37.65 -7.74
C CYS A 15 2.55 36.46 -7.09
N SER A 16 2.99 36.62 -5.84
CA SER A 16 3.19 35.49 -4.94
C SER A 16 2.95 35.87 -3.46
N GLU A 17 2.04 36.79 -3.18
CA GLU A 17 1.36 36.84 -1.88
C GLU A 17 0.01 36.11 -2.00
N GLY A 18 0.08 34.83 -2.39
CA GLY A 18 -1.01 33.89 -2.24
C GLY A 18 -1.07 33.45 -0.78
N GLN A 19 -1.61 34.33 0.06
CA GLN A 19 -2.19 34.09 1.39
C GLN A 19 -2.13 32.64 1.94
N ASP A 20 -0.95 32.20 2.38
CA ASP A 20 -0.73 30.97 3.15
C ASP A 20 -1.24 31.14 4.59
N ARG A 21 -2.56 31.27 4.75
CA ARG A 21 -3.19 31.17 6.07
C ARG A 21 -3.92 29.84 6.15
N ALA A 22 -3.30 28.89 6.85
CA ALA A 22 -4.01 27.75 7.40
C ALA A 22 -5.22 28.27 8.20
N THR A 23 -6.41 27.89 7.77
CA THR A 23 -7.65 28.29 8.45
C THR A 23 -7.88 27.33 9.60
N LEU A 24 -7.79 27.86 10.82
CA LEU A 24 -8.06 27.13 12.06
C LEU A 24 -9.51 27.38 12.45
N TRP A 25 -10.31 26.32 12.47
CA TRP A 25 -11.67 26.35 12.98
C TRP A 25 -11.77 25.55 14.28
N ARG A 26 -12.36 26.18 15.29
CA ARG A 26 -12.68 25.57 16.58
C ARG A 26 -14.19 25.34 16.65
N GLY A 27 -14.59 24.08 16.73
CA GLY A 27 -15.97 23.67 17.01
C GLY A 27 -16.05 22.92 18.33
N ASN A 28 -17.25 22.79 18.89
CA ASN A 28 -17.50 21.84 19.98
C ASN A 28 -18.33 20.69 19.43
N ASP A 29 -17.97 19.46 19.80
CA ASP A 29 -18.86 18.33 19.58
C ASP A 29 -20.07 18.39 20.55
N HIS A 30 -21.07 17.57 20.29
CA HIS A 30 -22.29 17.44 21.09
C HIS A 30 -22.03 16.93 22.52
N SER A 31 -20.78 16.57 22.86
CA SER A 31 -20.33 16.18 24.20
C SER A 31 -19.53 17.28 24.92
N GLY A 32 -19.41 18.47 24.32
CA GLY A 32 -18.70 19.62 24.91
C GLY A 32 -17.18 19.54 24.79
N ARG A 33 -16.64 18.63 23.97
CA ARG A 33 -15.20 18.55 23.69
C ARG A 33 -14.84 19.50 22.53
N CYS A 34 -13.79 20.30 22.73
CA CYS A 34 -13.27 21.18 21.69
C CYS A 34 -12.59 20.37 20.58
N GLN A 35 -13.07 20.54 19.36
CA GLN A 35 -12.51 19.98 18.15
C GLN A 35 -11.80 21.08 17.37
N TYR A 36 -10.51 20.89 17.10
CA TYR A 36 -9.70 21.80 16.30
C TYR A 36 -9.47 21.18 14.94
N THR A 37 -9.95 21.86 13.90
CA THR A 37 -9.78 21.42 12.52
C THR A 37 -8.91 22.46 11.82
N PHE A 38 -7.84 22.02 11.19
CA PHE A 38 -7.00 22.87 10.34
C PHE A 38 -7.00 22.31 8.92
N THR A 39 -7.07 23.22 7.96
CA THR A 39 -6.92 22.91 6.54
C THR A 39 -5.56 23.38 6.08
N VAL A 40 -4.77 22.46 5.52
CA VAL A 40 -3.50 22.76 4.85
C VAL A 40 -3.61 22.40 3.36
N PRO A 41 -2.94 23.15 2.46
CA PRO A 41 -2.88 22.81 1.05
C PRO A 41 -2.37 21.38 0.85
N SER A 42 -2.94 20.66 -0.10
CA SER A 42 -2.45 19.33 -0.48
C SER A 42 -0.98 19.43 -0.90
N PRO A 43 -0.08 18.59 -0.36
CA PRO A 43 1.32 18.62 -0.77
C PRO A 43 1.40 18.19 -2.24
N SER A 44 1.80 19.11 -3.12
CA SER A 44 2.44 18.71 -4.38
C SER A 44 3.73 17.98 -4.00
N GLU A 45 3.82 16.72 -4.44
CA GLU A 45 4.82 15.73 -4.09
C GLU A 45 6.23 16.30 -3.84
N THR A 46 6.63 16.35 -2.57
CA THR A 46 7.98 16.00 -2.13
C THR A 46 7.90 15.41 -0.74
N SER A 47 8.45 14.21 -0.62
CA SER A 47 8.31 13.27 0.48
C SER A 47 8.92 13.79 1.79
N CYS A 48 8.14 13.89 2.86
CA CYS A 48 8.67 13.96 4.22
C CYS A 48 8.56 12.58 4.90
N SER A 49 9.70 11.96 5.23
CA SER A 49 9.78 10.79 6.13
C SER A 49 10.20 11.25 7.53
N PRO A 50 9.67 10.65 8.61
CA PRO A 50 10.00 11.05 9.98
C PRO A 50 11.21 10.26 10.48
N THR A 51 12.41 10.73 10.17
CA THR A 51 13.59 10.40 10.98
C THR A 51 14.65 11.49 10.78
N VAL A 52 14.87 12.27 11.84
CA VAL A 52 15.94 13.27 11.93
C VAL A 52 17.25 12.53 12.16
N SER A 53 17.92 12.20 11.06
CA SER A 53 19.37 12.06 10.93
C SER A 53 19.66 12.02 9.44
N GLY A 54 20.70 12.74 8.98
CA GLY A 54 20.99 13.01 7.57
C GLY A 54 20.68 11.82 6.64
N GLY A 55 19.80 12.06 5.67
CA GLY A 55 19.19 11.00 4.85
C GLY A 55 20.16 10.22 3.94
N PRO A 56 19.66 9.15 3.30
CA PRO A 56 20.45 8.26 2.43
C PRO A 56 21.06 8.96 1.20
N GLU A 57 20.50 10.10 0.76
CA GLU A 57 21.09 10.91 -0.31
C GLU A 57 22.38 11.62 0.13
N MET A 58 22.44 12.13 1.36
CA MET A 58 23.63 12.77 1.92
C MET A 58 24.74 11.75 2.16
N GLU A 59 24.39 10.58 2.73
CA GLU A 59 25.35 9.50 2.93
C GLU A 59 25.81 8.88 1.60
N GLY A 60 24.92 8.79 0.60
CA GLY A 60 25.26 8.39 -0.76
C GLY A 60 26.22 9.38 -1.45
N LEU A 61 25.98 10.69 -1.31
CA LEU A 61 26.87 11.74 -1.81
C LEU A 61 28.22 11.74 -1.09
N LYS A 62 28.25 11.56 0.24
CA LYS A 62 29.50 11.41 1.01
C LYS A 62 30.31 10.19 0.59
N ALA A 63 29.65 9.06 0.36
CA ALA A 63 30.30 7.83 -0.10
C ALA A 63 30.85 7.95 -1.53
N ARG A 64 30.13 8.63 -2.42
CA ARG A 64 30.62 8.92 -3.78
C ARG A 64 31.79 9.91 -3.76
N LEU A 65 31.73 10.94 -2.90
CA LEU A 65 32.80 11.91 -2.73
C LEU A 65 34.07 11.25 -2.17
N SER A 66 33.97 10.39 -1.16
CA SER A 66 35.13 9.69 -0.58
C SER A 66 35.78 8.72 -1.57
N LEU A 67 34.99 8.04 -2.40
CA LEU A 67 35.50 7.14 -3.44
C LEU A 67 36.23 7.93 -4.55
N LEU A 68 35.69 9.08 -4.95
CA LEU A 68 36.35 10.01 -5.88
C LEU A 68 37.67 10.56 -5.31
N GLU A 69 37.72 10.90 -4.02
CA GLU A 69 38.94 11.36 -3.37
C GLU A 69 40.05 10.30 -3.37
N VAL A 70 39.71 9.04 -3.12
CA VAL A 70 40.65 7.92 -3.18
C VAL A 70 41.15 7.68 -4.61
N LEU A 71 40.27 7.75 -5.61
CA LEU A 71 40.67 7.57 -7.02
C LEU A 71 41.56 8.70 -7.51
N VAL A 72 41.25 9.96 -7.18
CA VAL A 72 42.08 11.12 -7.53
C VAL A 72 43.44 11.05 -6.82
N ALA A 73 43.49 10.64 -5.54
CA ALA A 73 44.74 10.46 -4.80
C ALA A 73 45.65 9.38 -5.42
N ARG A 74 45.07 8.26 -5.90
CA ARG A 74 45.82 7.20 -6.60
C ARG A 74 46.36 7.63 -7.96
N LEU A 75 45.65 8.51 -8.67
CA LEU A 75 46.08 9.03 -9.97
C LEU A 75 47.12 10.15 -9.86
N THR A 76 47.14 10.87 -8.74
CA THR A 76 48.10 11.96 -8.46
C THR A 76 49.36 11.48 -7.72
N GLY A 77 49.28 10.38 -6.97
CA GLY A 77 50.42 9.70 -6.34
C GLY A 77 51.02 8.63 -7.27
N GLY A 78 51.87 9.04 -8.20
CA GLY A 78 52.49 8.15 -9.17
C GLY A 78 53.41 7.08 -8.56
N GLU A 79 53.08 5.80 -8.77
CA GLU A 79 54.04 4.70 -8.86
C GLU A 79 53.74 3.88 -10.12
N ILE A 80 54.35 4.27 -11.25
CA ILE A 80 54.44 3.42 -12.44
C ILE A 80 55.93 3.21 -12.73
N GLY A 81 56.47 2.13 -12.17
CA GLY A 81 57.76 1.57 -12.58
C GLY A 81 57.53 0.51 -13.65
N GLY A 82 57.79 0.85 -14.92
CA GLY A 82 57.84 -0.12 -16.02
C GLY A 82 57.77 0.54 -17.41
N PRO A 83 58.78 0.41 -18.28
CA PRO A 83 58.89 1.23 -19.49
C PRO A 83 58.13 0.63 -20.68
N GLY A 84 57.35 1.46 -21.36
CA GLY A 84 56.97 1.27 -22.77
C GLY A 84 55.47 1.19 -23.06
N ALA A 85 54.79 2.35 -23.13
CA ALA A 85 53.60 2.53 -23.98
C ALA A 85 53.21 4.01 -24.14
N GLY A 86 53.40 4.54 -25.35
CA GLY A 86 52.56 5.53 -26.03
C GLY A 86 52.13 6.83 -25.31
N SER A 87 52.63 7.96 -25.81
CA SER A 87 52.22 9.33 -25.49
C SER A 87 50.71 9.65 -25.66
N GLN A 88 49.92 8.76 -26.28
CA GLN A 88 48.46 8.87 -26.36
C GLN A 88 47.73 8.46 -25.06
N SER A 89 48.31 7.57 -24.25
CA SER A 89 47.69 7.10 -23.00
C SER A 89 47.72 8.15 -21.89
N GLN A 90 48.76 9.00 -21.90
CA GLN A 90 48.98 10.02 -20.89
C GLN A 90 48.03 11.22 -21.05
N ALA A 91 47.67 11.57 -22.30
CA ALA A 91 46.70 12.63 -22.59
C ALA A 91 45.28 12.26 -22.14
N GLY A 92 44.84 11.02 -22.41
CA GLY A 92 43.53 10.53 -21.97
C GLY A 92 43.41 10.38 -20.44
N LEU A 93 44.51 10.02 -19.75
CA LEU A 93 44.54 10.00 -18.30
C LEU A 93 44.43 11.41 -17.69
N GLN A 94 45.10 12.39 -18.29
CA GLN A 94 45.04 13.79 -17.86
C GLN A 94 43.63 14.36 -18.00
N GLU A 95 42.94 14.03 -19.11
CA GLU A 95 41.57 14.46 -19.37
C GLU A 95 40.57 13.84 -18.39
N ALA A 96 40.71 12.53 -18.11
CA ALA A 96 39.90 11.85 -17.09
C ALA A 96 40.13 12.40 -15.67
N LEU A 97 41.37 12.78 -15.33
CA LEU A 97 41.68 13.43 -14.05
C LEU A 97 41.05 14.82 -13.95
N THR A 98 41.10 15.62 -15.01
CA THR A 98 40.44 16.94 -15.03
C THR A 98 38.92 16.83 -14.93
N GLN A 99 38.32 15.82 -15.56
CA GLN A 99 36.88 15.55 -15.45
C GLN A 99 36.49 15.13 -14.03
N ALA A 100 37.24 14.21 -13.42
CA ALA A 100 36.99 13.76 -12.04
C ALA A 100 37.15 14.89 -11.02
N MET A 101 38.12 15.79 -11.22
CA MET A 101 38.28 16.99 -10.40
C MET A 101 37.09 17.96 -10.54
N GLY A 102 36.55 18.12 -11.75
CA GLY A 102 35.36 18.93 -11.99
C GLY A 102 34.10 18.39 -11.31
N GLU A 103 33.87 17.08 -11.41
CA GLU A 103 32.74 16.41 -10.73
C GLU A 103 32.85 16.52 -9.21
N ARG A 104 34.06 16.42 -8.65
CA ARG A 104 34.31 16.61 -7.22
C ARG A 104 33.86 18.00 -6.74
N ILE A 105 34.24 19.06 -7.46
CA ILE A 105 33.89 20.44 -7.10
C ILE A 105 32.37 20.65 -7.13
N LEU A 106 31.70 20.10 -8.14
CA LEU A 106 30.24 20.18 -8.26
C LEU A 106 29.53 19.49 -7.09
N LEU A 107 29.91 18.25 -6.79
CA LEU A 107 29.30 17.46 -5.71
C LEU A 107 29.56 18.08 -4.34
N GLN A 108 30.71 18.73 -4.15
CA GLN A 108 31.03 19.42 -2.91
C GLN A 108 30.16 20.67 -2.72
N GLY A 109 29.86 21.41 -3.79
CA GLY A 109 28.92 22.53 -3.75
C GLY A 109 27.47 22.09 -3.46
N GLU A 110 27.02 20.97 -4.04
CA GLU A 110 25.69 20.41 -3.76
C GLU A 110 25.56 19.94 -2.31
N LYS A 111 26.61 19.31 -1.76
CA LYS A 111 26.65 18.91 -0.36
C LYS A 111 26.48 20.10 0.59
N GLU A 112 27.25 21.17 0.38
CA GLU A 112 27.17 22.38 1.23
C GLU A 112 25.81 23.07 1.13
N ARG A 113 25.18 23.04 -0.04
CA ARG A 113 23.80 23.54 -0.23
C ARG A 113 22.81 22.71 0.58
N LEU A 114 22.86 21.38 0.44
CA LEU A 114 21.97 20.46 1.15
C LEU A 114 22.13 20.53 2.67
N GLU A 115 23.36 20.71 3.17
CA GLU A 115 23.63 20.90 4.59
C GLU A 115 22.92 22.16 5.14
N ARG A 116 22.97 23.28 4.41
CA ARG A 116 22.24 24.51 4.78
C ARG A 116 20.72 24.33 4.77
N ASP A 117 20.19 23.60 3.78
CA ASP A 117 18.76 23.36 3.66
C ASP A 117 18.24 22.48 4.81
N VAL A 118 19.01 21.46 5.21
CA VAL A 118 18.69 20.60 6.37
C VAL A 118 18.68 21.40 7.68
N GLU A 119 19.68 22.25 7.91
CA GLU A 119 19.72 23.11 9.09
C GLU A 119 18.51 24.07 9.14
N GLY A 120 18.13 24.65 7.99
CA GLY A 120 16.96 25.52 7.88
C GLY A 120 15.64 24.79 8.13
N LEU A 121 15.52 23.53 7.71
CA LEU A 121 14.34 22.69 7.99
C LEU A 121 14.27 22.28 9.46
N GLN A 122 15.40 21.93 10.09
CA GLN A 122 15.45 21.59 11.51
C GLN A 122 15.02 22.78 12.39
N ARG A 123 15.45 24.01 12.07
CA ARG A 123 14.99 25.22 12.79
C ARG A 123 13.49 25.42 12.67
N ARG A 124 12.92 25.27 11.48
CA ARG A 124 11.46 25.41 11.25
C ARG A 124 10.65 24.33 11.96
N MET A 125 11.15 23.10 12.01
CA MET A 125 10.52 22.02 12.77
C MET A 125 10.50 22.31 14.28
N GLU A 126 11.60 22.80 14.83
CA GLU A 126 11.69 23.15 16.25
C GLU A 126 10.79 24.35 16.60
N GLU A 127 10.65 25.32 15.71
CA GLU A 127 9.73 26.44 15.86
C GLU A 127 8.26 25.97 15.89
N MET A 128 7.87 25.13 14.93
CA MET A 128 6.53 24.51 14.87
C MET A 128 6.25 23.64 16.10
N ARG A 129 7.25 22.90 16.59
CA ARG A 129 7.14 22.10 17.82
C ARG A 129 6.85 22.99 19.02
N ARG A 130 7.61 24.07 19.21
CA ARG A 130 7.42 25.02 20.31
C ARG A 130 6.06 25.71 20.24
N GLU A 131 5.58 26.03 19.04
CA GLU A 131 4.24 26.60 18.86
C GLU A 131 3.15 25.60 19.24
N THR A 132 3.31 24.32 18.88
CA THR A 132 2.39 23.24 19.27
C THR A 132 2.35 23.05 20.80
N GLU A 133 3.50 23.06 21.47
CA GLU A 133 3.59 22.97 22.94
C GLU A 133 2.98 24.20 23.63
N ARG A 134 3.13 25.41 23.06
CA ARG A 134 2.44 26.62 23.54
C ARG A 134 0.92 26.54 23.39
N LEU A 135 0.43 25.95 22.29
CA LEU A 135 -1.00 25.78 22.06
C LEU A 135 -1.60 24.72 22.98
N GLN A 136 -0.85 23.66 23.30
CA GLN A 136 -1.28 22.62 24.24
C GLN A 136 -1.31 23.09 25.71
N SER A 137 -0.47 24.06 26.09
CA SER A 137 -0.36 24.55 27.48
C SER A 137 -1.31 25.71 27.82
N ARG A 138 -2.09 26.23 26.87
CA ARG A 138 -3.08 27.28 27.12
C ARG A 138 -4.36 26.72 27.75
N PRO A 139 -4.77 27.18 28.95
CA PRO A 139 -6.06 26.81 29.52
C PRO A 139 -7.21 27.33 28.66
N CYS A 140 -8.23 26.50 28.41
CA CYS A 140 -9.48 26.95 27.82
C CYS A 140 -10.32 27.66 28.89
N TYR A 141 -10.50 28.97 28.78
CA TYR A 141 -11.48 29.68 29.61
C TYR A 141 -12.90 29.41 29.09
N PRO A 142 -13.86 29.06 29.95
CA PRO A 142 -15.26 29.04 29.57
C PRO A 142 -15.74 30.47 29.35
N GLN A 143 -16.15 30.81 28.12
CA GLN A 143 -16.94 32.00 27.88
C GLN A 143 -18.42 31.71 28.22
N PRO A 144 -19.17 32.68 28.77
CA PRO A 144 -20.61 32.54 28.95
C PRO A 144 -21.30 32.51 27.58
N PRO A 145 -22.44 31.81 27.45
CA PRO A 145 -23.13 31.64 26.17
C PRO A 145 -23.67 32.99 25.66
N LEU A 146 -23.20 33.41 24.48
CA LEU A 146 -23.85 34.46 23.70
C LEU A 146 -24.98 33.82 22.88
N LEU A 147 -26.19 34.37 23.06
CA LEU A 147 -27.41 34.04 22.34
C LEU A 147 -27.22 34.13 20.81
N PRO A 148 -27.85 33.24 20.01
CA PRO A 148 -27.89 33.38 18.56
C PRO A 148 -28.84 34.54 18.14
N PRO A 149 -28.57 35.24 17.03
CA PRO A 149 -29.42 36.30 16.53
C PRO A 149 -30.75 35.76 16.00
N SER A 150 -31.82 36.47 16.33
CA SER A 150 -33.22 36.20 16.01
C SER A 150 -33.51 36.33 14.50
N ILE A 151 -34.20 35.33 13.95
CA ILE A 151 -34.94 35.44 12.68
C ILE A 151 -36.36 35.95 13.04
N PRO A 152 -36.88 37.02 12.42
CA PRO A 152 -38.27 37.43 12.65
C PRO A 152 -39.21 36.53 11.82
N LEU A 153 -40.07 35.78 12.50
CA LEU A 153 -41.20 35.08 11.89
C LEU A 153 -42.49 35.80 12.27
N GLN A 154 -43.26 36.14 11.23
CA GLN A 154 -44.55 36.79 11.31
C GLN A 154 -45.57 35.94 12.06
N ASP A 155 -46.41 36.69 12.77
CA ASP A 155 -47.52 36.33 13.61
C ASP A 155 -48.61 35.52 12.89
N SER A 156 -49.17 34.52 13.59
CA SER A 156 -50.60 34.12 13.53
C SER A 156 -50.89 32.95 14.47
N GLY A 157 -51.40 33.26 15.68
CA GLY A 157 -52.69 32.74 16.15
C GLY A 157 -52.82 31.34 16.76
N LEU A 158 -53.15 31.34 18.07
CA LEU A 158 -54.11 30.51 18.80
C LEU A 158 -53.64 29.25 19.60
N ARG A 159 -53.71 29.44 20.93
CA ARG A 159 -53.71 28.55 22.12
C ARG A 159 -54.90 27.54 22.17
N PRO A 160 -55.08 26.70 23.23
CA PRO A 160 -54.15 26.11 24.22
C PRO A 160 -54.44 24.63 24.64
N ALA A 161 -53.57 24.09 25.52
CA ALA A 161 -53.90 23.41 26.80
C ALA A 161 -53.42 21.95 26.96
N GLY A 162 -52.77 21.68 28.12
CA GLY A 162 -52.76 20.36 28.77
C GLY A 162 -51.42 19.86 29.31
N ASP A 163 -50.97 20.38 30.45
CA ASP A 163 -50.12 19.66 31.43
C ASP A 163 -51.05 18.78 32.33
N PRO A 164 -50.59 17.79 33.15
CA PRO A 164 -49.34 17.84 33.92
C PRO A 164 -48.54 16.53 34.14
N ALA A 165 -47.26 16.75 34.44
CA ALA A 165 -46.37 16.15 35.45
C ALA A 165 -46.72 14.81 36.14
N TRP A 166 -45.71 13.93 36.22
CA TRP A 166 -45.23 13.32 37.49
C TRP A 166 -43.72 13.08 37.47
N GLN A 167 -43.14 13.13 38.67
CA GLN A 167 -41.73 13.31 38.98
C GLN A 167 -41.23 12.15 39.85
N TYR A 168 -40.07 11.61 39.49
CA TYR A 168 -39.03 10.91 40.29
C TYR A 168 -39.34 9.74 41.25
N GLY A 169 -38.57 8.65 41.10
CA GLY A 169 -38.17 7.78 42.21
C GLY A 169 -37.47 6.46 41.85
N GLY A 170 -36.13 6.41 41.93
CA GLY A 170 -35.42 5.29 42.60
C GLY A 170 -34.81 4.12 41.80
N ASN A 171 -33.54 4.30 41.41
CA ASN A 171 -32.41 3.34 41.29
C ASN A 171 -32.41 2.14 40.30
N PRO A 172 -31.22 1.78 39.76
CA PRO A 172 -31.06 1.09 38.48
C PRO A 172 -31.01 -0.42 38.64
N VAL A 173 -31.80 -1.12 37.82
CA VAL A 173 -31.60 -2.55 37.58
C VAL A 173 -30.83 -2.69 36.28
N LEU A 174 -29.57 -3.12 36.38
CA LEU A 174 -28.81 -3.64 35.25
C LEU A 174 -29.62 -4.81 34.65
N GLN A 175 -30.07 -4.66 33.41
CA GLN A 175 -30.64 -5.78 32.67
C GLN A 175 -29.49 -6.54 32.01
N GLU A 176 -29.08 -7.64 32.65
CA GLU A 176 -28.19 -8.63 32.05
C GLU A 176 -28.85 -9.21 30.79
N LEU A 177 -28.31 -8.85 29.63
CA LEU A 177 -28.56 -9.58 28.39
C LEU A 177 -27.69 -10.84 28.41
N LYS A 178 -28.27 -11.97 28.77
CA LYS A 178 -27.66 -13.29 28.61
C LYS A 178 -27.55 -13.59 27.11
N ALA A 179 -26.32 -13.65 26.60
CA ALA A 179 -26.03 -14.28 25.33
C ALA A 179 -26.12 -15.80 25.53
N GLU A 180 -27.05 -16.44 24.83
CA GLU A 180 -27.15 -17.89 24.76
C GLU A 180 -26.00 -18.38 23.85
N VAL A 181 -25.05 -19.09 24.43
CA VAL A 181 -23.94 -19.71 23.68
C VAL A 181 -24.53 -20.83 22.84
N THR A 182 -24.55 -20.67 21.53
CA THR A 182 -24.83 -21.78 20.61
C THR A 182 -23.60 -22.68 20.59
N GLU A 183 -23.65 -23.79 21.31
CA GLU A 183 -22.61 -24.83 21.24
C GLU A 183 -22.64 -25.45 19.85
N ILE A 184 -21.58 -25.23 19.06
CA ILE A 184 -21.38 -25.91 17.79
C ILE A 184 -20.82 -27.32 18.11
N PRO A 185 -21.44 -28.41 17.65
CA PRO A 185 -20.95 -29.75 17.91
C PRO A 185 -19.52 -29.94 17.35
N ALA A 186 -18.64 -30.53 18.15
CA ALA A 186 -17.34 -30.98 17.67
C ALA A 186 -17.52 -32.08 16.59
N PRO A 187 -16.78 -32.06 15.46
CA PRO A 187 -16.87 -33.13 14.48
C PRO A 187 -16.33 -34.41 15.09
N SER A 188 -17.14 -35.47 15.10
CA SER A 188 -16.70 -36.83 15.39
C SER A 188 -15.73 -37.32 14.30
N PRO A 189 -14.65 -38.02 14.64
CA PRO A 189 -13.82 -38.66 13.63
C PRO A 189 -14.54 -39.91 13.11
N GLU A 190 -14.32 -40.22 11.84
CA GLU A 190 -14.72 -41.44 11.12
C GLU A 190 -16.04 -41.36 10.32
N GLY A 191 -15.90 -40.80 9.11
CA GLY A 191 -16.75 -41.03 7.94
C GLY A 191 -15.87 -41.04 6.68
N PRO A 192 -16.26 -41.71 5.59
CA PRO A 192 -15.39 -41.96 4.44
C PRO A 192 -15.02 -40.65 3.74
N GLU A 193 -13.73 -40.45 3.47
CA GLU A 193 -13.17 -39.26 2.82
C GLU A 193 -13.76 -39.03 1.43
N ASP A 194 -14.71 -38.09 1.33
CA ASP A 194 -15.11 -37.54 0.03
C ASP A 194 -14.19 -36.36 -0.29
N SER A 195 -13.31 -36.59 -1.26
CA SER A 195 -12.07 -35.83 -1.49
C SER A 195 -12.25 -34.61 -2.38
N THR A 196 -13.30 -33.81 -2.18
CA THR A 196 -13.34 -32.47 -2.79
C THR A 196 -12.47 -31.47 -2.05
N GLY A 197 -12.05 -31.76 -0.80
CA GLY A 197 -10.99 -31.03 -0.09
C GLY A 197 -11.22 -29.53 0.09
N CYS A 198 -12.40 -29.03 -0.27
CA CYS A 198 -12.77 -27.62 -0.37
C CYS A 198 -13.87 -27.32 0.64
N GLY A 199 -13.78 -26.21 1.36
CA GLY A 199 -14.77 -25.83 2.36
C GLY A 199 -14.60 -24.41 2.87
N GLU A 200 -15.40 -24.04 3.87
CA GLU A 200 -15.31 -22.73 4.51
C GLU A 200 -14.01 -22.62 5.33
N LEU A 201 -13.34 -21.47 5.26
CA LEU A 201 -12.19 -21.18 6.11
C LEU A 201 -12.58 -21.19 7.59
N ILE A 202 -11.98 -22.12 8.36
CA ILE A 202 -12.24 -22.26 9.81
C ILE A 202 -11.19 -21.50 10.62
N SER A 203 -9.92 -21.62 10.25
CA SER A 203 -8.84 -20.96 11.00
C SER A 203 -7.61 -20.69 10.15
N ILE A 204 -6.85 -19.71 10.61
CA ILE A 204 -5.57 -19.29 10.04
C ILE A 204 -4.51 -19.51 11.13
N GLY A 205 -3.41 -20.18 10.77
CA GLY A 205 -2.29 -20.46 11.67
C GLY A 205 -1.44 -19.23 11.98
N GLU A 206 -0.38 -19.43 12.75
CA GLU A 206 0.58 -18.38 13.06
C GLU A 206 1.48 -18.05 11.84
N PRO A 207 1.89 -16.78 11.66
CA PRO A 207 2.74 -16.36 10.55
C PRO A 207 4.15 -16.96 10.62
N VAL A 208 4.52 -17.67 9.57
CA VAL A 208 5.89 -18.15 9.32
C VAL A 208 6.64 -17.14 8.48
N SER A 209 7.77 -16.64 8.97
CA SER A 209 8.62 -15.67 8.25
C SER A 209 9.65 -16.39 7.39
N HIS A 210 9.74 -16.02 6.11
CA HIS A 210 10.66 -16.65 5.15
C HIS A 210 11.86 -15.78 4.83
N ARG A 211 11.62 -14.49 4.61
CA ARG A 211 12.67 -13.51 4.27
C ARG A 211 12.22 -12.10 4.61
N LYS A 212 13.18 -11.22 4.91
CA LYS A 212 13.01 -9.77 4.86
C LYS A 212 13.69 -9.21 3.61
N ALA A 213 13.03 -8.34 2.87
CA ALA A 213 13.63 -7.66 1.73
C ALA A 213 14.79 -6.76 2.16
N ASP A 214 15.87 -6.77 1.38
CA ASP A 214 17.14 -6.14 1.74
C ASP A 214 17.17 -4.63 1.41
N SER A 215 16.27 -4.17 0.53
CA SER A 215 16.26 -2.80 0.02
C SER A 215 14.91 -2.11 0.23
N ILE A 216 14.93 -0.77 0.12
CA ILE A 216 13.71 0.05 0.18
C ILE A 216 12.70 -0.32 -0.91
N ALA A 217 13.18 -0.89 -2.03
CA ALA A 217 12.33 -1.33 -3.13
C ALA A 217 11.41 -2.49 -2.73
N GLY A 218 11.80 -3.26 -1.71
CA GLY A 218 10.97 -4.32 -1.14
C GLY A 218 10.06 -3.86 -0.01
N LYS A 219 9.70 -2.58 0.09
CA LYS A 219 8.69 -2.17 1.09
C LYS A 219 7.37 -2.89 0.85
N TYR A 220 6.98 -2.96 -0.41
CA TYR A 220 5.80 -3.65 -0.92
C TYR A 220 6.25 -4.62 -2.01
N GLY A 221 5.56 -5.74 -2.09
CA GLY A 221 5.86 -6.75 -3.07
C GLY A 221 4.77 -7.79 -3.13
N VAL A 222 4.89 -8.64 -4.13
CA VAL A 222 4.08 -9.83 -4.29
C VAL A 222 5.02 -11.00 -4.49
N TRP A 223 4.75 -12.09 -3.79
CA TRP A 223 5.46 -13.34 -3.93
C TRP A 223 4.46 -14.45 -4.18
N MET A 224 4.81 -15.35 -5.08
CA MET A 224 3.88 -16.27 -5.69
C MET A 224 4.55 -17.62 -5.88
N GLN A 225 3.76 -18.68 -5.82
CA GLN A 225 4.11 -19.98 -6.39
C GLN A 225 2.94 -20.40 -7.27
N ASP A 226 3.25 -21.03 -8.40
CA ASP A 226 2.20 -21.52 -9.29
C ASP A 226 1.57 -22.78 -8.67
N PRO A 227 0.28 -22.76 -8.30
CA PRO A 227 -0.37 -23.91 -7.70
C PRO A 227 -0.55 -25.07 -8.70
N GLU A 228 -0.55 -24.78 -10.01
CA GLU A 228 -0.63 -25.79 -11.08
C GLU A 228 0.58 -25.65 -12.02
N ALA A 229 1.77 -25.63 -11.43
CA ALA A 229 3.04 -25.42 -12.14
C ALA A 229 3.24 -26.39 -13.32
N VAL A 230 3.76 -25.85 -14.42
CA VAL A 230 4.06 -26.59 -15.65
C VAL A 230 5.54 -26.46 -16.02
N ALA A 231 6.07 -27.50 -16.66
CA ALA A 231 7.46 -27.51 -17.14
C ALA A 231 7.77 -26.27 -18.01
N PRO A 232 8.97 -25.68 -17.89
CA PRO A 232 10.14 -26.18 -17.17
C PRO A 232 10.18 -25.81 -15.68
N TYR A 233 9.21 -25.03 -15.17
CA TYR A 233 9.22 -24.58 -13.78
C TYR A 233 8.39 -25.52 -12.90
N GLY A 234 8.98 -26.03 -11.83
CA GLY A 234 8.28 -26.93 -10.89
C GLY A 234 7.49 -26.18 -9.82
N GLY A 235 6.59 -26.88 -9.12
CA GLY A 235 5.76 -26.30 -8.05
C GLY A 235 6.49 -25.83 -6.80
N LYS A 236 7.82 -26.07 -6.70
CA LYS A 236 8.67 -25.50 -5.65
C LYS A 236 9.16 -24.10 -6.00
N MET A 237 9.18 -23.74 -7.28
CA MET A 237 9.69 -22.47 -7.76
C MET A 237 8.89 -21.32 -7.15
N VAL A 238 9.59 -20.37 -6.56
CA VAL A 238 9.03 -19.14 -5.98
C VAL A 238 9.33 -17.98 -6.91
N TRP A 239 8.35 -17.11 -7.09
CA TRP A 239 8.49 -15.90 -7.87
C TRP A 239 8.19 -14.67 -7.02
N ARG A 240 8.87 -13.56 -7.29
CA ARG A 240 8.75 -12.32 -6.54
C ARG A 240 8.79 -11.11 -7.46
N ILE A 241 7.96 -10.12 -7.16
CA ILE A 241 8.00 -8.79 -7.77
C ILE A 241 8.10 -7.77 -6.63
N ASP A 242 9.10 -6.91 -6.70
CA ASP A 242 9.23 -5.76 -5.81
C ASP A 242 8.43 -4.61 -6.42
N THR A 243 7.39 -4.11 -5.74
CA THR A 243 6.38 -3.22 -6.36
C THR A 243 6.60 -1.74 -6.05
N VAL A 244 7.74 -1.38 -5.48
CA VAL A 244 8.12 0.02 -5.27
C VAL A 244 8.90 0.52 -6.48
N GLY A 245 8.31 1.44 -7.23
CA GLY A 245 8.94 2.08 -8.39
C GLY A 245 7.93 2.48 -9.45
N SER A 246 8.33 3.35 -10.37
CA SER A 246 7.48 3.78 -11.48
C SER A 246 7.50 2.82 -12.68
N GLU A 247 8.52 1.97 -12.79
CA GLU A 247 8.73 1.04 -13.92
C GLU A 247 9.03 -0.38 -13.43
N VAL A 248 8.14 -0.92 -12.60
CA VAL A 248 8.25 -2.29 -12.06
C VAL A 248 8.08 -3.30 -13.19
N ARG A 249 9.18 -3.92 -13.61
CA ARG A 249 9.21 -4.92 -14.70
C ARG A 249 9.97 -6.20 -14.36
N GLN A 250 10.63 -6.25 -13.21
CA GLN A 250 11.47 -7.39 -12.86
C GLN A 250 10.65 -8.44 -12.11
N LEU A 251 10.70 -9.67 -12.61
CA LEU A 251 10.15 -10.85 -11.98
C LEU A 251 11.32 -11.77 -11.58
N PHE A 252 11.54 -11.89 -10.28
CA PHE A 252 12.64 -12.68 -9.71
C PHE A 252 12.15 -14.09 -9.42
N GLY A 253 12.86 -15.10 -9.92
CA GLY A 253 12.59 -16.51 -9.69
C GLY A 253 13.63 -17.14 -8.78
N TYR A 254 13.16 -18.02 -7.89
CA TYR A 254 13.94 -18.82 -6.96
C TYR A 254 13.51 -20.28 -7.09
N GLU A 255 14.45 -21.22 -7.10
CA GLU A 255 14.21 -22.66 -7.25
C GLU A 255 13.31 -23.23 -6.16
N ASP A 256 13.47 -22.71 -4.94
CA ASP A 256 12.72 -23.12 -3.75
C ASP A 256 12.78 -22.06 -2.63
N MET A 257 12.16 -22.38 -1.50
CA MET A 257 12.15 -21.54 -0.30
C MET A 257 13.55 -21.38 0.32
N ASP A 258 14.44 -22.37 0.18
CA ASP A 258 15.80 -22.29 0.71
C ASP A 258 16.62 -21.27 -0.09
N GLN A 259 16.49 -21.25 -1.41
CA GLN A 259 17.11 -20.25 -2.26
C GLN A 259 16.52 -18.86 -2.03
N LEU A 260 15.20 -18.74 -1.83
CA LEU A 260 14.56 -17.49 -1.41
C LEU A 260 15.17 -16.98 -0.10
N SER A 261 15.37 -17.84 0.90
CA SER A 261 15.96 -17.46 2.19
C SER A 261 17.41 -16.92 2.06
N LYS A 262 18.15 -17.36 1.03
CA LYS A 262 19.49 -16.84 0.70
C LYS A 262 19.43 -15.51 -0.04
N GLY A 263 18.45 -15.33 -0.92
CA GLY A 263 18.13 -14.04 -1.55
C GLY A 263 18.70 -13.83 -2.94
N PHE A 264 19.41 -14.82 -3.45
CA PHE A 264 19.99 -14.80 -4.77
C PHE A 264 19.01 -15.47 -5.73
N PRO A 265 18.36 -14.71 -6.65
CA PRO A 265 17.45 -15.30 -7.62
C PRO A 265 18.23 -16.19 -8.60
N SER A 266 17.69 -17.37 -8.92
CA SER A 266 18.22 -18.24 -9.98
C SER A 266 17.83 -17.74 -11.37
N LYS A 267 16.72 -17.01 -11.47
CA LYS A 267 16.23 -16.45 -12.74
C LYS A 267 15.70 -15.04 -12.53
N VAL A 268 15.91 -14.18 -13.53
CA VAL A 268 15.28 -12.85 -13.58
C VAL A 268 14.64 -12.68 -14.94
N LEU A 269 13.33 -12.48 -14.96
CA LEU A 269 12.55 -12.19 -16.16
C LEU A 269 12.23 -10.71 -16.22
N LEU A 270 12.29 -10.14 -17.43
CA LEU A 270 11.92 -8.76 -17.67
C LEU A 270 10.57 -8.71 -18.39
N LEU A 271 9.56 -8.19 -17.70
CA LEU A 271 8.23 -8.03 -18.23
C LEU A 271 8.22 -6.95 -19.33
N PRO A 272 7.59 -7.20 -20.50
CA PRO A 272 7.51 -6.23 -21.59
C PRO A 272 6.82 -4.93 -21.19
N GLU A 273 5.85 -5.03 -20.28
CA GLU A 273 5.06 -3.92 -19.77
C GLU A 273 5.04 -3.89 -18.25
N PRO A 274 5.12 -2.69 -17.65
CA PRO A 274 5.22 -2.54 -16.21
C PRO A 274 3.95 -2.97 -15.48
N VAL A 275 4.16 -3.50 -14.28
CA VAL A 275 3.12 -3.91 -13.33
C VAL A 275 2.57 -2.69 -12.60
N GLU A 276 1.26 -2.65 -12.35
CA GLU A 276 0.62 -1.57 -11.58
C GLU A 276 0.80 -1.70 -10.07
N SER A 277 0.66 -2.91 -9.52
CA SER A 277 0.46 -3.12 -8.08
C SER A 277 0.92 -4.49 -7.58
N THR A 278 0.59 -4.81 -6.32
CA THR A 278 0.83 -6.12 -5.68
C THR A 278 -0.17 -7.21 -6.07
N GLY A 279 -1.20 -6.90 -6.87
CA GLY A 279 -2.28 -7.85 -7.21
C GLY A 279 -1.99 -8.74 -8.40
N ALA A 280 -0.78 -9.30 -8.49
CA ALA A 280 -0.38 -10.24 -9.54
C ALA A 280 -0.43 -11.69 -9.03
N THR A 281 -0.70 -12.65 -9.91
CA THR A 281 -0.74 -14.07 -9.54
C THR A 281 -0.15 -14.97 -10.61
N LEU A 282 0.22 -16.19 -10.23
CA LEU A 282 0.74 -17.22 -11.13
C LEU A 282 -0.26 -18.36 -11.28
N TYR A 283 -0.45 -18.79 -12.52
CA TYR A 283 -1.31 -19.94 -12.81
C TYR A 283 -0.93 -20.63 -14.11
N ARG A 284 -0.65 -21.93 -14.05
CA ARG A 284 -0.41 -22.80 -15.22
C ARG A 284 0.68 -22.25 -16.16
N GLY A 285 1.80 -21.83 -15.59
CA GLY A 285 2.98 -21.34 -16.31
C GLY A 285 2.88 -19.91 -16.80
N SER A 286 1.85 -19.16 -16.41
CA SER A 286 1.66 -17.77 -16.80
C SER A 286 1.56 -16.85 -15.59
N LEU A 287 2.18 -15.68 -15.68
CA LEU A 287 1.96 -14.54 -14.79
C LEU A 287 0.75 -13.74 -15.28
N TYR A 288 -0.18 -13.49 -14.38
CA TYR A 288 -1.34 -12.63 -14.60
C TYR A 288 -1.15 -11.35 -13.79
N TYR A 289 -1.21 -10.21 -14.46
CA TYR A 289 -0.99 -8.93 -13.80
C TYR A 289 -1.71 -7.78 -14.49
N GLN A 290 -1.95 -6.71 -13.74
CA GLN A 290 -2.50 -5.47 -14.25
C GLN A 290 -1.38 -4.63 -14.89
N ARG A 291 -1.60 -4.21 -16.14
CA ARG A 291 -0.74 -3.24 -16.82
C ARG A 291 -0.84 -1.88 -16.14
N ARG A 292 0.31 -1.27 -15.91
CA ARG A 292 0.42 0.05 -15.28
C ARG A 292 -0.51 1.11 -15.90
N ARG A 293 -1.14 1.94 -15.04
CA ARG A 293 -2.05 3.05 -15.36
C ARG A 293 -3.20 2.65 -16.30
N SER A 294 -3.67 1.43 -16.19
CA SER A 294 -4.77 0.93 -17.01
C SER A 294 -5.60 -0.10 -16.26
N ARG A 295 -6.79 -0.40 -16.78
CA ARG A 295 -7.62 -1.53 -16.35
C ARG A 295 -7.34 -2.81 -17.14
N THR A 296 -6.23 -2.84 -17.87
CA THR A 296 -5.88 -3.94 -18.78
C THR A 296 -5.15 -5.03 -18.01
N LEU A 297 -5.69 -6.25 -18.07
CA LEU A 297 -5.06 -7.47 -17.60
C LEU A 297 -4.16 -8.05 -18.69
N LEU A 298 -3.00 -8.57 -18.28
CA LEU A 298 -2.04 -9.24 -19.12
C LEU A 298 -1.81 -10.66 -18.62
N ARG A 299 -1.71 -11.60 -19.56
CA ARG A 299 -1.19 -12.94 -19.34
C ARG A 299 0.18 -13.01 -20.00
N TYR A 300 1.23 -13.12 -19.19
CA TYR A 300 2.60 -13.30 -19.63
C TYR A 300 3.00 -14.76 -19.45
N ASP A 301 3.33 -15.43 -20.54
CA ASP A 301 3.74 -16.83 -20.51
C ASP A 301 5.23 -16.92 -20.14
N LEU A 302 5.56 -17.65 -19.07
CA LEU A 302 6.92 -17.69 -18.51
C LEU A 302 7.93 -18.47 -19.37
N VAL A 303 7.44 -19.30 -20.30
CA VAL A 303 8.27 -20.18 -21.14
C VAL A 303 8.66 -19.49 -22.42
N SER A 304 7.69 -18.90 -23.11
CA SER A 304 7.89 -18.08 -24.31
C SER A 304 8.38 -16.66 -23.98
N GLU A 305 8.31 -16.27 -22.71
CA GLU A 305 8.71 -14.96 -22.21
C GLU A 305 7.98 -13.81 -22.94
N SER A 306 6.70 -14.02 -23.25
CA SER A 306 5.89 -13.13 -24.09
C SER A 306 4.46 -12.93 -23.56
N ILE A 307 3.79 -11.85 -23.99
CA ILE A 307 2.39 -11.61 -23.65
C ILE A 307 1.49 -12.52 -24.48
N ALA A 308 0.90 -13.54 -23.85
CA ALA A 308 0.01 -14.51 -24.48
C ALA A 308 -1.43 -14.00 -24.63
N ALA A 309 -1.90 -13.13 -23.74
CA ALA A 309 -3.22 -12.52 -23.84
C ALA A 309 -3.28 -11.13 -23.20
N ARG A 310 -4.20 -10.30 -23.71
CA ARG A 310 -4.51 -8.96 -23.19
C ARG A 310 -6.01 -8.74 -23.18
N ARG A 311 -6.53 -8.18 -22.09
CA ARG A 311 -7.95 -7.83 -21.98
C ARG A 311 -8.17 -6.66 -21.03
N ASP A 312 -9.03 -5.73 -21.41
CA ASP A 312 -9.58 -4.77 -20.45
C ASP A 312 -10.60 -5.44 -19.52
N LEU A 313 -10.44 -5.20 -18.22
CA LEU A 313 -11.44 -5.59 -17.22
C LEU A 313 -12.61 -4.59 -17.29
N PRO A 314 -13.83 -5.02 -17.64
CA PRO A 314 -14.93 -4.10 -17.91
C PRO A 314 -15.25 -3.18 -16.73
N HIS A 315 -15.24 -1.87 -16.98
CA HIS A 315 -15.60 -0.82 -16.01
C HIS A 315 -14.79 -0.78 -14.71
N ALA A 316 -13.73 -1.57 -14.59
CA ALA A 316 -12.87 -1.55 -13.41
C ALA A 316 -12.25 -0.18 -13.25
N GLY A 317 -12.31 0.33 -12.01
CA GLY A 317 -11.47 1.44 -11.60
C GLY A 317 -10.01 1.01 -11.56
N PHE A 318 -9.12 1.98 -11.72
CA PHE A 318 -7.68 1.74 -11.75
C PHE A 318 -6.95 3.00 -11.29
N HIS A 319 -5.68 2.84 -10.90
CA HIS A 319 -4.80 3.93 -10.53
C HIS A 319 -5.30 4.78 -9.34
N GLY A 320 -5.74 4.10 -8.27
CA GLY A 320 -6.13 4.69 -7.00
C GLY A 320 -7.60 5.16 -6.92
N GLN A 321 -8.46 4.70 -7.82
CA GLN A 321 -9.91 4.98 -7.79
C GLN A 321 -10.63 4.16 -6.70
N PHE A 322 -10.31 2.87 -6.59
CA PHE A 322 -10.88 1.95 -5.61
C PHE A 322 -9.80 1.09 -4.93
N PRO A 323 -8.81 1.70 -4.27
CA PRO A 323 -7.78 0.94 -3.57
C PRO A 323 -8.36 0.23 -2.34
N TYR A 324 -7.59 -0.69 -1.77
CA TYR A 324 -7.81 -1.15 -0.40
C TYR A 324 -7.54 -0.02 0.62
N SER A 325 -7.83 -0.27 1.89
CA SER A 325 -7.74 0.72 2.97
C SER A 325 -6.34 1.27 3.24
N TRP A 326 -5.29 0.60 2.76
CA TRP A 326 -3.90 1.08 2.84
C TRP A 326 -3.46 1.93 1.65
N GLY A 327 -4.34 2.12 0.65
CA GLY A 327 -4.09 2.95 -0.52
C GLY A 327 -3.30 2.25 -1.61
N GLY A 328 -2.40 3.00 -2.26
CA GLY A 328 -1.65 2.55 -3.43
C GLY A 328 -2.53 2.37 -4.66
N TYR A 329 -2.01 1.65 -5.65
CA TYR A 329 -2.70 1.34 -6.91
C TYR A 329 -3.33 -0.05 -6.90
N THR A 330 -3.93 -0.42 -5.77
CA THR A 330 -4.43 -1.77 -5.48
C THR A 330 -5.82 -2.04 -6.04
N ASP A 331 -6.26 -1.27 -7.02
CA ASP A 331 -7.64 -1.28 -7.52
C ASP A 331 -8.10 -2.64 -8.05
N VAL A 332 -7.18 -3.38 -8.68
CA VAL A 332 -7.40 -4.70 -9.23
C VAL A 332 -6.44 -5.67 -8.57
N ASP A 333 -7.01 -6.78 -8.12
CA ASP A 333 -6.31 -7.83 -7.38
C ASP A 333 -6.65 -9.18 -8.01
N LEU A 334 -5.63 -9.96 -8.38
CA LEU A 334 -5.80 -11.23 -9.06
C LEU A 334 -5.43 -12.36 -8.12
N GLY A 335 -6.27 -13.39 -8.08
CA GLY A 335 -6.04 -14.55 -7.23
C GLY A 335 -6.44 -15.84 -7.91
N VAL A 336 -6.00 -16.96 -7.36
CA VAL A 336 -6.30 -18.30 -7.87
C VAL A 336 -6.76 -19.18 -6.73
N ASP A 337 -7.84 -19.90 -6.95
CA ASP A 337 -8.33 -20.93 -6.02
C ASP A 337 -8.59 -22.24 -6.79
N GLU A 338 -9.26 -23.19 -6.14
CA GLU A 338 -9.64 -24.49 -6.70
C GLU A 338 -10.58 -24.39 -7.93
N GLN A 339 -11.26 -23.25 -8.11
CA GLN A 339 -12.17 -22.98 -9.23
C GLN A 339 -11.51 -22.17 -10.35
N GLY A 340 -10.25 -21.79 -10.20
CA GLY A 340 -9.43 -21.16 -11.23
C GLY A 340 -9.07 -19.70 -10.93
N LEU A 341 -9.03 -18.87 -11.98
CA LEU A 341 -8.54 -17.49 -11.92
C LEU A 341 -9.65 -16.50 -11.59
N TRP A 342 -9.37 -15.57 -10.68
CA TRP A 342 -10.30 -14.54 -10.23
C TRP A 342 -9.70 -13.14 -10.33
N ALA A 343 -10.57 -12.15 -10.51
CA ALA A 343 -10.25 -10.75 -10.33
C ALA A 343 -11.18 -10.13 -9.29
N VAL A 344 -10.60 -9.42 -8.33
CA VAL A 344 -11.27 -8.64 -7.31
C VAL A 344 -10.99 -7.16 -7.56
N TYR A 345 -12.05 -6.38 -7.76
CA TYR A 345 -11.95 -4.98 -8.14
C TYR A 345 -13.19 -4.21 -7.69
N SER A 346 -13.35 -2.97 -8.13
CA SER A 346 -14.61 -2.23 -7.98
C SER A 346 -14.89 -1.35 -9.19
N THR A 347 -16.12 -0.85 -9.28
CA THR A 347 -16.61 -0.03 -10.39
C THR A 347 -17.44 1.14 -9.85
N ASN A 348 -17.63 2.17 -10.70
CA ASN A 348 -18.54 3.27 -10.40
C ASN A 348 -19.99 2.79 -10.18
N LYS A 349 -20.42 1.75 -10.92
CA LYS A 349 -21.77 1.17 -10.79
C LYS A 349 -21.98 0.54 -9.41
N ALA A 350 -20.98 -0.18 -8.92
CA ALA A 350 -20.96 -0.81 -7.60
C ALA A 350 -20.68 0.19 -6.46
N LYS A 351 -20.49 1.48 -6.77
CA LYS A 351 -20.25 2.56 -5.78
C LYS A 351 -19.11 2.23 -4.78
N GLY A 352 -18.05 1.59 -5.27
CA GLY A 352 -16.89 1.21 -4.44
C GLY A 352 -17.04 -0.13 -3.69
N ALA A 353 -18.18 -0.83 -3.82
CA ALA A 353 -18.32 -2.19 -3.32
C ALA A 353 -17.44 -3.17 -4.11
N ILE A 354 -16.93 -4.21 -3.45
CA ILE A 354 -16.10 -5.21 -4.11
C ILE A 354 -16.94 -5.95 -5.16
N VAL A 355 -16.39 -6.04 -6.37
CA VAL A 355 -16.84 -6.90 -7.45
C VAL A 355 -15.82 -8.01 -7.60
N VAL A 356 -16.26 -9.26 -7.48
CA VAL A 356 -15.44 -10.44 -7.76
C VAL A 356 -15.87 -11.03 -9.10
N SER A 357 -14.92 -11.40 -9.96
CA SER A 357 -15.21 -11.98 -11.26
C SER A 357 -14.34 -13.20 -11.53
N GLN A 358 -14.95 -14.27 -12.02
CA GLN A 358 -14.23 -15.46 -12.47
C GLN A 358 -13.75 -15.21 -13.90
N LEU A 359 -12.49 -15.49 -14.16
CA LEU A 359 -11.84 -15.25 -15.43
C LEU A 359 -11.58 -16.56 -16.20
N ASP A 360 -11.62 -16.46 -17.52
CA ASP A 360 -11.01 -17.47 -18.37
C ASP A 360 -9.48 -17.31 -18.36
N PRO A 361 -8.70 -18.30 -17.91
CA PRO A 361 -7.25 -18.15 -17.79
C PRO A 361 -6.57 -18.02 -19.16
N HIS A 362 -7.17 -18.51 -20.25
CA HIS A 362 -6.55 -18.42 -21.57
C HIS A 362 -6.72 -17.04 -22.20
N SER A 363 -7.95 -16.52 -22.20
CA SER A 363 -8.35 -15.31 -22.91
C SER A 363 -8.58 -14.09 -22.01
N LEU A 364 -8.52 -14.25 -20.69
CA LEU A 364 -8.86 -13.25 -19.66
C LEU A 364 -10.32 -12.79 -19.71
N ALA A 365 -11.23 -13.65 -20.17
CA ALA A 365 -12.65 -13.33 -20.25
C ALA A 365 -13.29 -13.31 -18.89
N VAL A 366 -14.07 -12.27 -18.58
CA VAL A 366 -15.04 -12.37 -17.50
C VAL A 366 -16.06 -13.43 -17.89
N LYS A 367 -16.06 -14.55 -17.15
CA LYS A 367 -17.07 -15.62 -17.27
C LYS A 367 -18.33 -15.25 -16.51
N ARG A 368 -18.13 -14.74 -15.28
CA ARG A 368 -19.20 -14.33 -14.38
C ARG A 368 -18.69 -13.30 -13.38
N SER A 369 -19.58 -12.45 -12.88
CA SER A 369 -19.28 -11.40 -11.91
C SER A 369 -20.33 -11.38 -10.81
N TRP A 370 -19.90 -11.00 -9.61
CA TRP A 370 -20.74 -10.83 -8.44
C TRP A 370 -20.38 -9.51 -7.76
N GLU A 371 -21.40 -8.73 -7.42
CA GLU A 371 -21.27 -7.52 -6.62
C GLU A 371 -21.55 -7.86 -5.15
N THR A 372 -20.65 -7.47 -4.27
CA THR A 372 -20.76 -7.71 -2.82
C THR A 372 -21.33 -6.49 -2.11
N SER A 373 -21.60 -6.61 -0.80
CA SER A 373 -22.04 -5.48 0.04
C SER A 373 -20.90 -4.71 0.71
N ILE A 374 -19.66 -5.21 0.66
CA ILE A 374 -18.51 -4.63 1.37
C ILE A 374 -17.74 -3.67 0.47
N ARG A 375 -17.36 -2.51 1.01
CA ARG A 375 -16.55 -1.52 0.27
C ARG A 375 -15.10 -1.94 0.21
N LYS A 376 -14.48 -1.83 -0.97
CA LYS A 376 -13.07 -2.20 -1.15
C LYS A 376 -12.14 -1.34 -0.30
N THR A 377 -12.44 -0.05 -0.16
CA THR A 377 -11.67 0.91 0.64
C THR A 377 -11.81 0.70 2.15
N SER A 378 -12.77 -0.11 2.64
CA SER A 378 -12.92 -0.40 4.07
C SER A 378 -12.14 -1.63 4.54
N VAL A 379 -11.55 -2.40 3.63
CA VAL A 379 -10.80 -3.63 3.96
C VAL A 379 -9.35 -3.50 3.51
N ALA A 380 -8.47 -4.19 4.22
CA ALA A 380 -7.02 -4.13 4.00
C ALA A 380 -6.57 -4.95 2.79
N ASN A 381 -7.17 -6.11 2.58
CA ASN A 381 -6.85 -7.02 1.49
C ASN A 381 -8.00 -8.03 1.32
N SER A 382 -7.97 -8.86 0.29
CA SER A 382 -8.93 -9.95 0.14
C SER A 382 -8.34 -11.09 -0.68
N PHE A 383 -8.83 -12.31 -0.46
CA PHE A 383 -8.40 -13.51 -1.18
C PHE A 383 -9.61 -14.43 -1.41
N VAL A 384 -9.48 -15.37 -2.34
CA VAL A 384 -10.53 -16.34 -2.67
C VAL A 384 -10.09 -17.76 -2.30
N ILE A 385 -10.96 -18.51 -1.65
CA ILE A 385 -10.78 -19.95 -1.35
C ILE A 385 -12.09 -20.65 -1.70
N CYS A 386 -12.06 -21.72 -2.48
CA CYS A 386 -13.25 -22.53 -2.77
C CYS A 386 -14.46 -21.74 -3.30
N GLY A 387 -14.23 -20.71 -4.11
CA GLY A 387 -15.25 -19.80 -4.66
C GLY A 387 -15.82 -18.83 -3.64
N ARG A 388 -15.18 -18.65 -2.49
CA ARG A 388 -15.58 -17.70 -1.44
C ARG A 388 -14.54 -16.61 -1.30
N LEU A 389 -14.97 -15.37 -1.43
CA LEU A 389 -14.14 -14.19 -1.18
C LEU A 389 -14.08 -13.94 0.33
N TYR A 390 -12.89 -13.76 0.87
CA TYR A 390 -12.65 -13.38 2.26
C TYR A 390 -11.92 -12.03 2.31
N THR A 391 -12.26 -11.17 3.27
CA THR A 391 -11.58 -9.87 3.43
C THR A 391 -10.83 -9.76 4.76
N VAL A 392 -9.67 -9.11 4.72
CA VAL A 392 -8.87 -8.78 5.91
C VAL A 392 -9.26 -7.39 6.41
N ALA A 393 -9.57 -7.25 7.70
CA ALA A 393 -10.11 -6.00 8.23
C ALA A 393 -9.09 -4.86 8.30
N SER A 394 -7.89 -5.12 8.83
CA SER A 394 -6.87 -4.09 9.07
C SER A 394 -5.49 -4.53 8.58
N TYR A 395 -4.78 -3.61 7.93
CA TYR A 395 -3.39 -3.82 7.53
C TYR A 395 -2.42 -3.40 8.64
N THR A 396 -2.81 -2.53 9.57
CA THR A 396 -1.93 -1.95 10.60
C THR A 396 -2.04 -2.64 11.95
N ALA A 397 -3.22 -3.16 12.30
CA ALA A 397 -3.43 -3.82 13.58
C ALA A 397 -2.61 -5.12 13.63
N PRO A 398 -1.81 -5.36 14.69
CA PRO A 398 -1.00 -6.57 14.79
C PRO A 398 -1.86 -7.84 14.90
N ASN A 399 -2.98 -7.75 15.60
CA ASN A 399 -4.03 -8.76 15.61
C ASN A 399 -5.27 -8.13 14.97
N THR A 400 -5.73 -8.71 13.87
CA THR A 400 -6.92 -8.30 13.14
C THR A 400 -7.79 -9.53 12.87
N THR A 401 -8.78 -9.40 12.00
CA THR A 401 -9.67 -10.50 11.63
C THR A 401 -9.85 -10.58 10.13
N ILE A 402 -10.18 -11.78 9.66
CA ILE A 402 -11.02 -11.92 8.49
C ILE A 402 -12.43 -11.53 8.93
N ASN A 403 -12.97 -10.45 8.36
CA ASN A 403 -14.20 -9.82 8.84
C ASN A 403 -15.43 -10.06 7.98
N PHE A 404 -15.24 -10.53 6.74
CA PHE A 404 -16.34 -10.75 5.82
C PHE A 404 -16.02 -11.91 4.88
N MET A 405 -17.06 -12.69 4.55
CA MET A 405 -17.03 -13.76 3.57
C MET A 405 -18.18 -13.56 2.57
N PHE A 406 -17.93 -13.75 1.29
CA PHE A 406 -18.95 -13.77 0.24
C PHE A 406 -18.85 -15.05 -0.58
N ASP A 407 -19.93 -15.82 -0.60
CA ASP A 407 -20.01 -17.09 -1.34
C ASP A 407 -20.58 -16.84 -2.74
N THR A 408 -19.78 -17.12 -3.78
CA THR A 408 -20.17 -16.89 -5.17
C THR A 408 -21.21 -17.88 -5.68
N ALA A 409 -21.34 -19.05 -5.06
CA ALA A 409 -22.36 -20.04 -5.43
C ALA A 409 -23.75 -19.61 -4.97
N THR A 410 -23.87 -19.06 -3.75
CA THR A 410 -25.14 -18.58 -3.19
C THR A 410 -25.41 -17.10 -3.47
N GLY A 411 -24.36 -16.33 -3.78
CA GLY A 411 -24.44 -14.88 -3.92
C GLY A 411 -24.65 -14.15 -2.60
N GLN A 412 -24.40 -14.80 -1.46
CA GLN A 412 -24.62 -14.24 -0.13
C GLN A 412 -23.31 -13.89 0.56
N GLY A 413 -23.31 -12.71 1.19
CA GLY A 413 -22.24 -12.26 2.08
C GLY A 413 -22.65 -12.40 3.54
N LYS A 414 -21.70 -12.76 4.41
CA LYS A 414 -21.87 -12.78 5.87
C LYS A 414 -20.65 -12.20 6.57
N GLU A 415 -20.89 -11.58 7.72
CA GLU A 415 -19.82 -11.17 8.62
C GLU A 415 -19.21 -12.40 9.29
N VAL A 416 -17.89 -12.40 9.41
CA VAL A 416 -17.11 -13.44 10.09
C VAL A 416 -16.10 -12.78 11.01
N ALA A 417 -15.50 -13.52 11.95
CA ALA A 417 -14.52 -12.96 12.88
C ALA A 417 -13.37 -13.96 13.12
N LEU A 418 -12.70 -14.38 12.04
CA LEU A 418 -11.58 -15.30 12.15
C LEU A 418 -10.30 -14.53 12.51
N PRO A 419 -9.57 -14.89 13.57
CA PRO A 419 -8.33 -14.21 13.93
C PRO A 419 -7.29 -14.24 12.80
N PHE A 420 -6.64 -13.10 12.55
CA PHE A 420 -5.54 -12.97 11.59
C PHE A 420 -4.42 -12.11 12.20
N ARG A 421 -3.17 -12.57 12.12
CA ARG A 421 -2.03 -11.91 12.76
C ARG A 421 -1.10 -11.25 11.74
N ASN A 422 -1.04 -9.92 11.74
CA ASN A 422 -0.06 -9.14 10.99
C ASN A 422 1.22 -9.00 11.82
N LYS A 423 2.15 -9.94 11.67
CA LYS A 423 3.36 -10.04 12.52
C LYS A 423 4.20 -8.77 12.49
N TYR A 424 4.44 -8.21 11.30
CA TYR A 424 5.29 -7.03 11.11
C TYR A 424 4.49 -5.75 10.85
N ARG A 425 3.15 -5.84 10.93
CA ARG A 425 2.20 -4.77 10.59
C ARG A 425 2.35 -4.34 9.12
N TYR A 426 1.47 -3.47 8.65
CA TYR A 426 1.41 -3.02 7.26
C TYR A 426 1.39 -4.19 6.26
N ASN A 427 0.32 -4.97 6.30
CA ASN A 427 0.08 -6.03 5.32
C ASN A 427 -0.37 -5.44 3.98
N SER A 428 0.40 -5.68 2.93
CA SER A 428 0.22 -5.11 1.59
C SER A 428 -0.21 -6.11 0.52
N MET A 429 -0.17 -7.41 0.82
CA MET A 429 -0.58 -8.48 -0.08
C MET A 429 -0.99 -9.68 0.76
N VAL A 430 -2.13 -10.30 0.43
CA VAL A 430 -2.53 -11.61 0.96
C VAL A 430 -3.15 -12.41 -0.18
N ASP A 431 -2.49 -13.49 -0.60
CA ASP A 431 -2.95 -14.37 -1.67
C ASP A 431 -3.07 -15.82 -1.20
N TYR A 432 -4.04 -16.55 -1.76
CA TYR A 432 -4.21 -17.96 -1.48
C TYR A 432 -3.46 -18.84 -2.49
N ASN A 433 -2.76 -19.86 -2.00
CA ASN A 433 -2.22 -20.93 -2.83
C ASN A 433 -2.93 -22.25 -2.48
N HIS A 434 -3.79 -22.72 -3.37
CA HIS A 434 -4.60 -23.92 -3.15
C HIS A 434 -3.79 -25.23 -3.17
N ALA A 435 -2.66 -25.28 -3.90
CA ALA A 435 -1.80 -26.46 -3.91
C ALA A 435 -1.14 -26.71 -2.54
N GLN A 436 -0.76 -25.64 -1.84
CA GLN A 436 -0.18 -25.72 -0.50
C GLN A 436 -1.18 -25.55 0.63
N ARG A 437 -2.39 -25.07 0.33
CA ARG A 437 -3.39 -24.65 1.31
C ARG A 437 -2.79 -23.67 2.31
N LYS A 438 -2.15 -22.62 1.78
CA LYS A 438 -1.55 -21.54 2.57
C LYS A 438 -1.98 -20.19 2.04
N LEU A 439 -2.02 -19.21 2.94
CA LEU A 439 -2.03 -17.81 2.56
C LEU A 439 -0.58 -17.33 2.50
N PHE A 440 -0.24 -16.64 1.43
CA PHE A 440 1.01 -15.93 1.23
C PHE A 440 0.75 -14.46 1.49
N ALA A 441 1.65 -13.80 2.22
CA ALA A 441 1.49 -12.38 2.47
C ALA A 441 2.81 -11.61 2.44
N TRP A 442 2.68 -10.30 2.25
CA TRP A 442 3.77 -9.34 2.32
C TRP A 442 3.47 -8.27 3.37
N ASP A 443 4.10 -8.36 4.54
CA ASP A 443 3.91 -7.42 5.65
C ASP A 443 5.19 -6.63 5.96
N ASN A 444 5.19 -5.35 5.54
CA ASN A 444 6.27 -4.40 5.81
C ASN A 444 7.68 -4.98 5.58
N PHE A 445 8.06 -5.22 4.32
CA PHE A 445 9.30 -5.87 3.89
C PHE A 445 9.40 -7.38 4.12
N HIS A 446 8.48 -8.02 4.83
CA HIS A 446 8.61 -9.44 5.16
C HIS A 446 7.73 -10.30 4.26
N ILE A 447 8.33 -11.39 3.79
CA ILE A 447 7.65 -12.47 3.08
C ILE A 447 7.22 -13.47 4.15
N VAL A 448 5.92 -13.65 4.30
CA VAL A 448 5.33 -14.51 5.34
C VAL A 448 4.25 -15.42 4.76
N SER A 449 4.05 -16.59 5.37
CA SER A 449 2.93 -17.48 5.03
C SER A 449 2.16 -17.93 6.25
N TYR A 450 0.92 -18.34 6.03
CA TYR A 450 0.01 -18.87 7.05
C TYR A 450 -0.57 -20.19 6.58
N ASP A 451 -0.58 -21.19 7.46
CA ASP A 451 -1.36 -22.40 7.21
C ASP A 451 -2.85 -22.09 7.35
N VAL A 452 -3.70 -22.69 6.51
CA VAL A 452 -5.15 -22.57 6.65
C VAL A 452 -5.81 -23.92 6.92
N ARG A 453 -6.89 -23.89 7.71
CA ARG A 453 -7.78 -25.04 7.89
C ARG A 453 -9.13 -24.72 7.30
N LEU A 454 -9.60 -25.62 6.44
CA LEU A 454 -10.92 -25.54 5.82
C LEU A 454 -11.85 -26.56 6.48
N GLY A 455 -13.13 -26.24 6.56
CA GLY A 455 -14.18 -27.16 6.97
C GLY A 455 -14.45 -28.23 5.95
N HIS A 456 -15.15 -29.27 6.37
CA HIS A 456 -15.72 -30.25 5.45
C HIS A 456 -17.09 -29.73 5.00
N GLN A 457 -17.42 -29.95 3.72
CA GLN A 457 -18.74 -29.60 3.17
C GLN A 457 -19.81 -30.58 3.63
#